data_AF-A0A969PJY4-F1
#
_entry.id   AF-A0A969PJY4-F1
#
_cell.length_a   1.000
_cell.length_b   1.000
_cell.length_c   1.000
_cell.angle_alpha   90.00
_cell.angle_beta   90.00
_cell.angle_gamma   90.00
#
_symmetry.space_group_name_H-M   'P 1'
#
loop_
_entity.id
_entity.type
_entity.pdbx_description
1 polymer ?
#
loop_
_entity_poly.entity_id
_entity_poly.type
_entity_poly.pdbx_seq_one_letter_code
_entity_poly.pdbx_strand_id
1 'polypeptide(L)'
;MTTLLILGSLMFLKERDRPTIKPKPAKVSQEANILAVKTIAVEGVNSYGESRFYTGTIAARRTSELGFEQPGQLIRILVDEGDRVSAGSPLAYLDSQNLEISRRELLAQKAQAVAKLQEMQAGSRAETIASARASVRDLSEQLELARQKSQRRKALYAQGAISREQFDQTKSDRAVLQARLDKAKSELDELLAGVRSEQIEAQKSLIEQYDAKIATIQLQLKKTFSKLPLVQRSLAAYLTREPSYLLGSQSCVWWKIKPSKPASAFPQAQLPKFLWAAIKG
;
A
#
# COMPACT_ATOMS: atom_id res chain seq x y z
N MET A 1 -21.81 80.75 51.50
CA MET A 1 -22.79 81.75 51.94
C MET A 1 -23.96 80.98 52.56
N THR A 2 -23.93 80.81 53.88
CA THR A 2 -24.63 81.63 54.90
C THR A 2 -25.95 80.95 55.26
N THR A 3 -26.06 80.36 56.47
CA THR A 3 -26.76 80.92 57.65
C THR A 3 -28.26 81.15 57.39
N LEU A 4 -29.22 80.98 58.28
CA LEU A 4 -29.38 81.37 59.69
C LEU A 4 -30.84 80.88 59.98
N LEU A 5 -31.14 80.10 61.01
CA LEU A 5 -31.44 80.54 62.38
C LEU A 5 -32.88 81.10 62.57
N ILE A 6 -33.49 80.60 63.65
CA ILE A 6 -34.38 81.22 64.64
C ILE A 6 -35.92 81.26 64.49
N LEU A 7 -36.53 81.08 65.68
CA LEU A 7 -37.65 81.81 66.31
C LEU A 7 -39.04 81.22 66.00
N GLY A 8 -39.92 80.92 66.96
CA GLY A 8 -39.92 81.16 68.40
C GLY A 8 -41.37 81.19 68.93
N SER A 9 -41.51 80.74 70.18
CA SER A 9 -42.55 80.94 71.21
C SER A 9 -44.06 80.80 70.92
N LEU A 10 -44.85 80.02 71.68
CA LEU A 10 -45.15 79.97 73.14
C LEU A 10 -46.20 81.01 73.59
N MET A 11 -47.41 80.57 73.94
CA MET A 11 -48.25 81.19 74.99
C MET A 11 -49.53 80.37 75.22
N PHE A 12 -49.69 79.73 76.38
CA PHE A 12 -50.62 80.20 77.42
C PHE A 12 -50.58 79.24 78.62
N LEU A 13 -50.28 79.82 79.78
CA LEU A 13 -50.15 79.19 81.08
C LEU A 13 -51.45 79.44 81.86
N LYS A 14 -52.07 78.42 82.46
CA LYS A 14 -52.90 78.63 83.66
C LYS A 14 -52.64 77.51 84.67
N GLU A 15 -52.08 77.99 85.77
CA GLU A 15 -51.43 77.32 86.89
C GLU A 15 -52.43 76.88 87.97
N ARG A 16 -51.93 75.98 88.83
CA ARG A 16 -52.27 75.65 90.23
C ARG A 16 -53.13 74.41 90.41
N ASP A 17 -52.49 73.27 90.71
CA ASP A 17 -51.95 72.82 92.02
C ASP A 17 -52.96 71.77 92.55
N ARG A 18 -52.65 70.53 92.97
CA ARG A 18 -51.51 69.98 93.74
C ARG A 18 -51.72 68.44 93.90
N PRO A 19 -50.83 67.66 94.56
CA PRO A 19 -50.15 66.45 94.06
C PRO A 19 -50.73 65.13 94.67
N THR A 20 -50.34 63.89 94.37
CA THR A 20 -49.03 63.21 94.46
C THR A 20 -49.09 61.79 93.88
N ILE A 21 -47.91 61.34 93.47
CA ILE A 21 -47.47 60.13 92.74
C ILE A 21 -47.61 58.81 93.54
N LYS A 22 -47.99 57.69 92.88
CA LYS A 22 -47.33 56.36 93.01
C LYS A 22 -47.46 55.50 91.72
N PRO A 23 -46.51 54.58 91.44
CA PRO A 23 -46.18 54.11 90.09
C PRO A 23 -46.51 52.62 89.79
N LYS A 24 -46.74 52.32 88.49
CA LYS A 24 -46.27 51.16 87.67
C LYS A 24 -46.61 49.72 88.13
N PRO A 25 -47.14 48.86 87.22
CA PRO A 25 -46.25 48.09 86.33
C PRO A 25 -46.56 48.23 84.84
N ALA A 26 -45.48 48.15 84.06
CA ALA A 26 -45.46 48.11 82.60
C ALA A 26 -45.58 46.69 82.05
N LYS A 27 -46.08 46.59 80.80
CA LYS A 27 -45.79 45.61 79.72
C LYS A 27 -47.00 45.60 78.74
N VAL A 28 -46.92 45.64 77.41
CA VAL A 28 -45.88 45.37 76.42
C VAL A 28 -46.14 46.20 75.14
N SER A 29 -45.06 46.79 74.63
CA SER A 29 -44.66 47.06 73.24
C SER A 29 -45.63 46.79 72.08
N GLN A 30 -45.88 47.84 71.30
CA GLN A 30 -46.22 47.75 69.88
C GLN A 30 -44.99 47.30 69.08
N GLU A 31 -45.17 46.33 68.20
CA GLU A 31 -44.71 46.33 66.79
C GLU A 31 -45.05 44.95 66.21
N ALA A 32 -46.16 44.89 65.47
CA ALA A 32 -46.43 43.74 64.63
C ALA A 32 -45.33 43.72 63.56
N ASN A 33 -44.40 42.77 63.68
CA ASN A 33 -43.37 42.52 62.67
C ASN A 33 -44.06 41.90 61.44
N ILE A 34 -44.63 42.75 60.59
CA ILE A 34 -45.24 42.34 59.33
C ILE A 34 -44.10 42.03 58.37
N LEU A 35 -43.86 40.73 58.13
CA LEU A 35 -42.88 40.28 57.16
C LEU A 35 -43.31 40.78 55.77
N ALA A 36 -42.61 41.77 55.21
CA ALA A 36 -42.88 42.29 53.88
C ALA A 36 -42.60 41.20 52.83
N VAL A 37 -43.66 40.64 52.26
CA VAL A 37 -43.55 39.63 51.20
C VAL A 37 -43.48 40.36 49.86
N LYS A 38 -42.38 40.15 49.14
CA LYS A 38 -42.22 40.64 47.76
C LYS A 38 -43.16 39.83 46.86
N THR A 39 -44.27 40.43 46.44
CA THR A 39 -45.18 39.83 45.46
C THR A 39 -44.71 40.10 44.05
N ILE A 40 -44.85 39.11 43.17
CA ILE A 40 -44.53 39.21 41.74
C ILE A 40 -45.81 38.85 41.00
N ALA A 41 -46.29 39.73 40.11
CA ALA A 41 -47.44 39.44 39.26
C ALA A 41 -47.02 38.43 38.18
N VAL A 42 -47.70 37.29 38.12
CA VAL A 42 -47.42 36.20 37.17
C VAL A 42 -48.39 36.31 36.00
N GLU A 43 -47.88 36.55 34.79
CA GLU A 43 -48.66 36.46 33.54
C GLU A 43 -48.56 35.04 32.96
N GLY A 44 -49.68 34.50 32.47
CA GLY A 44 -49.73 33.17 31.88
C GLY A 44 -48.97 33.12 30.55
N VAL A 45 -47.81 32.46 30.53
CA VAL A 45 -47.04 32.21 29.31
C VAL A 45 -47.47 30.86 28.73
N ASN A 46 -47.85 30.82 27.45
CA ASN A 46 -48.35 29.60 26.79
C ASN A 46 -47.31 28.46 26.69
N SER A 47 -46.03 28.77 26.94
CA SER A 47 -44.96 27.78 27.05
C SER A 47 -43.79 28.36 27.83
N TYR A 48 -43.16 27.55 28.65
CA TYR A 48 -41.90 27.89 29.32
C TYR A 48 -40.76 27.11 28.65
N GLY A 49 -39.79 27.83 28.08
CA GLY A 49 -38.62 27.23 27.46
C GLY A 49 -37.56 26.91 28.51
N GLU A 50 -37.43 25.64 28.90
CA GLU A 50 -36.29 25.21 29.72
C GLU A 50 -35.07 24.92 28.83
N SER A 51 -34.05 25.76 28.93
CA SER A 51 -32.74 25.45 28.35
C SER A 51 -32.01 24.46 29.26
N ARG A 52 -31.95 23.20 28.86
CA ARG A 52 -31.20 22.15 29.57
C ARG A 52 -29.87 21.91 28.88
N PHE A 53 -28.78 22.11 29.61
CA PHE A 53 -27.44 21.78 29.14
C PHE A 53 -27.14 20.31 29.44
N TYR A 54 -26.76 19.56 28.41
CA TYR A 54 -26.35 18.17 28.54
C TYR A 54 -24.87 18.03 28.18
N THR A 55 -24.11 17.36 29.02
CA THR A 55 -22.74 16.94 28.70
C THR A 55 -22.79 15.62 27.95
N GLY A 56 -22.26 15.57 26.73
CA GLY A 56 -22.16 14.36 25.91
C GLY A 56 -20.75 14.17 25.38
N THR A 57 -20.37 12.92 25.12
CA THR A 57 -19.07 12.59 24.52
C THR A 57 -19.24 12.27 23.04
N ILE A 58 -18.46 12.94 22.19
CA ILE A 58 -18.44 12.65 20.75
C ILE A 58 -17.50 11.47 20.51
N ALA A 59 -18.06 10.31 20.16
CA ALA A 59 -17.31 9.13 19.78
C ALA A 59 -17.40 8.85 18.27
N ALA A 60 -16.33 8.32 17.71
CA ALA A 60 -16.29 7.91 16.31
C ALA A 60 -17.22 6.72 16.06
N ARG A 61 -18.05 6.79 15.00
CA ARG A 61 -18.93 5.67 14.62
C ARG A 61 -18.17 4.44 14.11
N ARG A 62 -17.04 4.66 13.44
CA ARG A 62 -16.13 3.63 12.94
C ARG A 62 -14.70 4.13 13.09
N THR A 63 -13.82 3.24 13.48
CA THR A 63 -12.37 3.46 13.54
C THR A 63 -11.71 2.32 12.79
N SER A 64 -10.74 2.65 11.95
CA SER A 64 -9.91 1.69 11.23
C SER A 64 -8.46 2.07 11.49
N GLU A 65 -7.65 1.07 11.81
CA GLU A 65 -6.22 1.21 11.95
C GLU A 65 -5.59 0.95 10.58
N LEU A 66 -4.77 1.87 10.10
CA LEU A 66 -4.04 1.73 8.83
C LEU A 66 -2.55 1.61 9.13
N GLY A 67 -1.93 0.57 8.60
CA GLY A 67 -0.50 0.39 8.59
C GLY A 67 0.02 0.16 7.17
N PHE A 68 1.34 0.08 7.04
CA PHE A 68 1.97 -0.38 5.80
C PHE A 68 2.08 -1.90 5.81
N GLU A 69 1.79 -2.53 4.67
CA GLU A 69 1.98 -3.98 4.53
C GLU A 69 3.47 -4.37 4.48
N GLN A 70 4.34 -3.45 4.06
CA GLN A 70 5.78 -3.68 4.01
C GLN A 70 6.53 -2.77 4.98
N PRO A 71 7.58 -3.28 5.64
CA PRO A 71 8.48 -2.46 6.44
C PRO A 71 9.29 -1.54 5.53
N GLY A 72 9.55 -0.32 5.98
CA GLY A 72 10.31 0.66 5.22
C GLY A 72 10.51 1.96 5.99
N GLN A 73 11.42 2.79 5.49
CA GLN A 73 11.63 4.12 6.04
C GLN A 73 10.54 5.07 5.53
N LEU A 74 9.90 5.80 6.43
CA LEU A 74 8.92 6.82 6.09
C LEU A 74 9.64 8.08 5.58
N ILE A 75 9.41 8.45 4.32
CA ILE A 75 9.98 9.67 3.72
C ILE A 75 9.11 10.88 4.02
N ARG A 76 7.80 10.75 3.81
CA ARG A 76 6.88 11.88 3.94
C ARG A 76 5.47 11.43 4.30
N ILE A 77 4.82 12.24 5.12
CA ILE A 77 3.38 12.18 5.41
C ILE A 77 2.72 13.37 4.67
N LEU A 78 1.60 13.11 3.99
CA LEU A 78 0.92 14.08 3.11
C LEU A 78 -0.26 14.80 3.76
N VAL A 79 -0.62 14.40 4.98
CA VAL A 79 -1.91 14.67 5.60
C VAL A 79 -1.72 14.87 7.08
N ASP A 80 -2.39 15.87 7.64
CA ASP A 80 -2.34 16.21 9.05
C ASP A 80 -3.63 15.79 9.77
N GLU A 81 -3.62 15.93 11.09
CA GLU A 81 -4.75 15.57 11.93
C GLU A 81 -6.00 16.41 11.59
N GLY A 82 -7.13 15.75 11.41
CA GLY A 82 -8.40 16.39 11.06
C GLY A 82 -8.63 16.59 9.56
N ASP A 83 -7.63 16.33 8.71
CA ASP A 83 -7.75 16.49 7.26
C ASP A 83 -8.78 15.51 6.67
N ARG A 84 -9.53 16.01 5.69
CA ARG A 84 -10.51 15.21 4.93
C ARG A 84 -9.84 14.57 3.73
N VAL A 85 -9.71 13.25 3.76
CA VAL A 85 -9.17 12.45 2.65
C VAL A 85 -10.26 11.66 1.93
N SER A 86 -10.07 11.46 0.62
CA SER A 86 -10.94 10.61 -0.21
C SER A 86 -10.37 9.20 -0.36
N ALA A 87 -11.23 8.21 -0.63
CA ALA A 87 -10.80 6.84 -0.91
C ALA A 87 -9.70 6.77 -1.97
N GLY A 88 -8.67 5.94 -1.73
CA GLY A 88 -7.54 5.76 -2.66
C GLY A 88 -6.48 6.88 -2.64
N SER A 89 -6.67 7.94 -1.85
CA SER A 89 -5.66 9.00 -1.71
C SER A 89 -4.44 8.46 -0.94
N PRO A 90 -3.21 8.73 -1.40
CA PRO A 90 -2.00 8.36 -0.66
C PRO A 90 -1.88 9.21 0.61
N LEU A 91 -1.59 8.57 1.75
CA LEU A 91 -1.40 9.26 3.02
C LEU A 91 0.08 9.54 3.32
N ALA A 92 0.95 8.66 2.86
CA ALA A 92 2.37 8.72 3.14
C ALA A 92 3.18 7.92 2.12
N TYR A 93 4.47 8.27 2.01
CA TYR A 93 5.44 7.62 1.14
C TYR A 93 6.50 6.92 1.98
N LEU A 94 6.71 5.63 1.70
CA LEU A 94 7.89 4.90 2.14
C LEU A 94 9.01 5.01 1.10
N ASP A 95 10.24 4.80 1.54
CA ASP A 95 11.40 4.71 0.66
C ASP A 95 11.33 3.46 -0.23
N SER A 96 11.35 3.70 -1.54
CA SER A 96 11.28 2.69 -2.59
C SER A 96 12.61 2.48 -3.32
N GLN A 97 13.68 3.20 -2.95
CA GLN A 97 14.94 3.18 -3.72
C GLN A 97 15.52 1.77 -3.85
N ASN A 98 15.56 1.01 -2.75
CA ASN A 98 16.05 -0.37 -2.77
C ASN A 98 15.21 -1.28 -3.69
N LEU A 99 13.88 -1.12 -3.66
CA LEU A 99 12.97 -1.90 -4.52
C LEU A 99 13.15 -1.54 -6.00
N GLU A 100 13.37 -0.27 -6.33
CA GLU A 100 13.65 0.16 -7.71
C GLU A 100 15.01 -0.34 -8.20
N ILE A 101 16.04 -0.36 -7.35
CA ILE A 101 17.34 -0.94 -7.67
C ILE A 101 17.18 -2.44 -7.96
N SER A 102 16.53 -3.19 -7.08
CA SER A 102 16.26 -4.62 -7.30
C SER A 102 15.42 -4.87 -8.56
N ARG A 103 14.45 -4.00 -8.87
CA ARG A 103 13.68 -4.07 -10.12
C ARG A 103 14.58 -3.89 -11.35
N ARG A 104 15.49 -2.92 -11.34
CA ARG A 104 16.45 -2.70 -12.44
C ARG A 104 17.40 -3.88 -12.60
N GLU A 105 17.86 -4.46 -11.51
CA GLU A 105 18.71 -5.65 -11.52
C GLU A 105 18.00 -6.82 -12.20
N LEU A 106 16.77 -7.13 -11.81
CA LEU A 106 15.98 -8.20 -12.44
C LEU A 106 15.70 -7.92 -13.92
N LEU A 107 15.46 -6.67 -14.30
CA LEU A 107 15.29 -6.31 -15.71
C LEU A 107 16.57 -6.54 -16.52
N ALA A 108 17.74 -6.25 -15.95
CA ALA A 108 19.03 -6.53 -16.58
C ALA A 108 19.27 -8.05 -16.72
N GLN A 109 18.95 -8.83 -15.68
CA GLN A 109 19.04 -10.29 -15.72
C GLN A 109 18.08 -10.88 -16.78
N LYS A 110 16.84 -10.37 -16.87
CA LYS A 110 15.91 -10.73 -17.93
C LYS A 110 16.47 -10.40 -19.32
N ALA A 111 17.02 -9.20 -19.50
CA ALA A 111 17.60 -8.79 -20.78
C ALA A 111 18.75 -9.71 -21.21
N GLN A 112 19.62 -10.10 -20.28
CA GLN A 112 20.66 -11.10 -20.52
C GLN A 112 20.07 -12.45 -20.94
N ALA A 113 19.04 -12.94 -20.24
CA ALA A 113 18.37 -14.20 -20.56
C ALA A 113 17.70 -14.17 -21.95
N VAL A 114 17.10 -13.03 -22.33
CA VAL A 114 16.51 -12.81 -23.66
C VAL A 114 17.60 -12.78 -24.73
N ALA A 115 18.71 -12.08 -24.50
CA ALA A 115 19.85 -12.08 -25.43
C ALA A 115 20.40 -13.50 -25.63
N LYS A 116 20.46 -14.30 -24.56
CA LYS A 116 20.89 -15.70 -24.66
C LYS A 116 19.91 -16.56 -25.47
N LEU A 117 18.61 -16.34 -25.32
CA LEU A 117 17.59 -17.00 -26.13
C LEU A 117 17.74 -16.64 -27.61
N GLN A 118 17.99 -15.37 -27.93
CA GLN A 118 18.22 -14.91 -29.30
C GLN A 118 19.49 -15.53 -29.90
N GLU A 119 20.57 -15.64 -29.12
CA GLU A 119 21.80 -16.34 -29.53
C GLU A 119 21.50 -17.82 -29.86
N MET A 120 20.74 -18.51 -29.01
CA MET A 120 20.34 -19.90 -29.23
C MET A 120 19.47 -20.07 -30.49
N GLN A 121 18.57 -19.12 -30.75
CA GLN A 121 17.70 -19.12 -31.93
C GLN A 121 18.44 -18.78 -33.22
N ALA A 122 19.45 -17.92 -33.15
CA ALA A 122 20.32 -17.62 -34.29
C ALA A 122 21.15 -18.84 -34.70
N GLY A 123 21.44 -19.75 -33.78
CA GLY A 123 22.09 -21.03 -34.04
C GLY A 123 23.53 -20.88 -34.53
N SER A 124 23.97 -21.82 -35.36
CA SER A 124 25.31 -21.79 -35.94
C SER A 124 25.47 -20.67 -36.97
N ARG A 125 26.64 -20.03 -36.98
CA ARG A 125 26.95 -18.95 -37.92
C ARG A 125 26.96 -19.48 -39.36
N ALA A 126 26.55 -18.62 -40.30
CA ALA A 126 26.48 -18.96 -41.72
C ALA A 126 27.84 -19.36 -42.30
N GLU A 127 28.93 -18.71 -41.85
CA GLU A 127 30.29 -19.01 -42.26
C GLU A 127 30.73 -20.40 -41.82
N THR A 128 30.33 -20.82 -40.61
CA THR A 128 30.62 -22.17 -40.10
C THR A 128 29.89 -23.23 -40.92
N ILE A 129 28.61 -23.01 -41.23
CA ILE A 129 27.82 -23.91 -42.10
C ILE A 129 28.42 -23.96 -43.51
N ALA A 130 28.84 -22.82 -44.06
CA ALA A 130 29.48 -22.76 -45.38
C ALA A 130 30.81 -23.55 -45.42
N SER A 131 31.62 -23.43 -44.36
CA SER A 131 32.85 -24.22 -44.20
C SER A 131 32.56 -25.72 -44.13
N ALA A 132 31.60 -26.14 -43.30
CA ALA A 132 31.19 -27.55 -43.21
C ALA A 132 30.67 -28.10 -44.55
N ARG A 133 29.88 -27.32 -45.29
CA ARG A 133 29.43 -27.66 -46.65
C ARG A 133 30.60 -27.79 -47.63
N ALA A 134 31.63 -26.95 -47.51
CA ALA A 134 32.83 -27.07 -48.33
C ALA A 134 33.58 -28.38 -48.03
N SER A 135 33.74 -28.74 -46.75
CA SER A 135 34.35 -30.01 -46.35
C SER A 135 33.59 -31.23 -46.87
N VAL A 136 32.25 -31.22 -46.81
CA VAL A 136 31.42 -32.30 -47.39
C VAL A 136 31.62 -32.42 -48.90
N ARG A 137 31.70 -31.28 -49.61
CA ARG A 137 31.96 -31.27 -51.05
C ARG A 137 33.33 -31.83 -51.39
N ASP A 138 34.40 -31.36 -50.73
CA ASP A 138 35.76 -31.86 -50.94
C ASP A 138 35.85 -33.39 -50.71
N LEU A 139 35.32 -33.87 -49.58
CA LEU A 139 35.29 -35.32 -49.29
C LEU A 139 34.46 -36.10 -50.31
N SER A 140 33.40 -35.52 -50.85
CA SER A 140 32.58 -36.17 -51.89
C SER A 140 33.35 -36.33 -53.19
N GLU A 141 34.12 -35.33 -53.59
CA GLU A 141 34.96 -35.38 -54.79
C GLU A 141 36.12 -36.38 -54.63
N GLN A 142 36.75 -36.40 -53.45
CA GLN A 142 37.79 -37.39 -53.13
C GLN A 142 37.25 -38.82 -53.15
N LEU A 143 36.04 -39.03 -52.62
CA LEU A 143 35.38 -40.32 -52.64
C LEU A 143 35.04 -40.76 -54.07
N GLU A 144 34.57 -39.86 -54.94
CA GLU A 144 34.32 -40.18 -56.35
C GLU A 144 35.61 -40.58 -57.08
N LEU A 145 36.71 -39.86 -56.85
CA LEU A 145 38.01 -40.24 -57.39
C LEU A 145 38.44 -41.63 -56.88
N ALA A 146 38.25 -41.92 -55.59
CA ALA A 146 38.57 -43.22 -55.00
C ALA A 146 37.67 -44.34 -55.54
N ARG A 147 36.39 -44.06 -55.82
CA ARG A 147 35.45 -44.99 -56.48
C ARG A 147 35.94 -45.35 -57.87
N GLN A 148 36.31 -44.36 -58.68
CA GLN A 148 36.86 -44.59 -60.02
C GLN A 148 38.18 -45.39 -59.98
N LYS A 149 39.11 -45.05 -59.06
CA LYS A 149 40.36 -45.79 -58.87
C LYS A 149 40.12 -47.24 -58.45
N SER A 150 39.21 -47.47 -57.50
CA SER A 150 38.83 -48.81 -57.05
C SER A 150 38.20 -49.63 -58.18
N GLN A 151 37.35 -49.03 -59.01
CA GLN A 151 36.74 -49.69 -60.17
C GLN A 151 37.77 -50.08 -61.23
N ARG A 152 38.73 -49.18 -61.55
CA ARG A 152 39.84 -49.51 -62.45
C ARG A 152 40.71 -50.64 -61.91
N ARG A 153 41.08 -50.61 -60.62
CA ARG A 153 41.89 -51.66 -59.99
C ARG A 153 41.16 -53.00 -59.89
N LYS A 154 39.84 -52.98 -59.68
CA LYS A 154 39.02 -54.20 -59.73
C LYS A 154 39.14 -54.92 -61.08
N ALA A 155 39.11 -54.16 -62.18
CA ALA A 155 39.27 -54.73 -63.52
C ALA A 155 40.69 -55.30 -63.73
N LEU A 156 41.74 -54.60 -63.30
CA LEU A 156 43.13 -55.08 -63.40
C LEU A 156 43.39 -56.33 -62.54
N TYR A 157 42.78 -56.42 -61.35
CA TYR A 157 42.87 -57.60 -60.50
C TYR A 157 42.22 -58.82 -61.16
N ALA A 158 41.04 -58.63 -61.77
CA ALA A 158 40.37 -59.69 -62.52
C ALA A 158 41.19 -60.19 -63.74
N GLN A 159 42.05 -59.33 -64.29
CA GLN A 159 42.99 -59.65 -65.37
C GLN A 159 44.33 -60.21 -64.86
N GLY A 160 44.52 -60.33 -63.54
CA GLY A 160 45.77 -60.81 -62.94
C GLY A 160 46.94 -59.81 -62.96
N ALA A 161 46.70 -58.54 -63.28
CA ALA A 161 47.74 -57.53 -63.47
C ALA A 161 48.21 -56.85 -62.16
N ILE A 162 47.50 -57.03 -61.04
CA ILE A 162 47.86 -56.48 -59.73
C ILE A 162 47.69 -57.52 -58.62
N SER A 163 48.39 -57.33 -57.49
CA SER A 163 48.29 -58.24 -56.34
C SER A 163 46.98 -58.05 -55.56
N ARG A 164 46.60 -59.08 -54.78
CA ARG A 164 45.44 -59.02 -53.87
C ARG A 164 45.58 -57.91 -52.83
N GLU A 165 46.77 -57.75 -52.27
CA GLU A 165 47.09 -56.69 -51.31
C GLU A 165 46.80 -55.29 -51.90
N GLN A 166 47.24 -55.03 -53.14
CA GLN A 166 46.99 -53.75 -53.81
C GLN A 166 45.50 -53.51 -54.07
N PHE A 167 44.73 -54.56 -54.39
CA PHE A 167 43.28 -54.44 -54.54
C PHE A 167 42.61 -54.13 -53.20
N ASP A 168 42.93 -54.90 -52.16
CA ASP A 168 42.37 -54.76 -50.81
C ASP A 168 42.71 -53.39 -50.19
N GLN A 169 43.92 -52.86 -50.45
CA GLN A 169 44.30 -51.51 -50.04
C GLN A 169 43.35 -50.46 -50.63
N THR A 170 43.08 -50.50 -51.94
CA THR A 170 42.22 -49.47 -52.56
C THR A 170 40.73 -49.62 -52.23
N LYS A 171 40.29 -50.85 -51.94
CA LYS A 171 38.97 -51.09 -51.37
C LYS A 171 38.85 -50.43 -49.98
N SER A 172 39.90 -50.58 -49.17
CA SER A 172 39.98 -49.98 -47.83
C SER A 172 40.05 -48.46 -47.89
N ASP A 173 40.87 -47.89 -48.77
CA ASP A 173 40.97 -46.44 -48.98
C ASP A 173 39.62 -45.81 -49.33
N ARG A 174 38.86 -46.46 -50.22
CA ARG A 174 37.49 -46.03 -50.56
C ARG A 174 36.57 -46.08 -49.35
N ALA A 175 36.63 -47.15 -48.55
CA ALA A 175 35.81 -47.31 -47.36
C ALA A 175 36.13 -46.24 -46.30
N VAL A 176 37.41 -45.89 -46.13
CA VAL A 176 37.85 -44.82 -45.23
C VAL A 176 37.30 -43.46 -45.67
N LEU A 177 37.35 -43.12 -46.96
CA LEU A 177 36.80 -41.87 -47.47
C LEU A 177 35.28 -41.80 -47.34
N GLN A 178 34.58 -42.92 -47.55
CA GLN A 178 33.14 -43.01 -47.31
C GLN A 178 32.83 -42.69 -45.84
N ALA A 179 33.51 -43.33 -44.90
CA ALA A 179 33.31 -43.08 -43.47
C ALA A 179 33.62 -41.62 -43.07
N ARG A 180 34.65 -41.00 -43.68
CA ARG A 180 34.97 -39.58 -43.45
C ARG A 180 33.86 -38.66 -43.96
N LEU A 181 33.30 -38.95 -45.14
CA LEU A 181 32.18 -38.20 -45.69
C LEU A 181 30.93 -38.33 -44.82
N ASP A 182 30.62 -39.52 -44.33
CA ASP A 182 29.46 -39.76 -43.45
C ASP A 182 29.62 -39.02 -42.10
N LYS A 183 30.85 -38.96 -41.58
CA LYS A 183 31.21 -38.12 -40.42
C LYS A 183 30.99 -36.63 -40.70
N ALA A 184 31.51 -36.12 -41.81
CA ALA A 184 31.37 -34.70 -42.18
C ALA A 184 29.91 -34.30 -42.46
N LYS A 185 29.10 -35.21 -43.01
CA LYS A 185 27.65 -34.99 -43.16
C LYS A 185 26.95 -34.91 -41.82
N SER A 186 27.23 -35.84 -40.91
CA SER A 186 26.69 -35.80 -39.54
C SER A 186 27.04 -34.48 -38.83
N GLU A 187 28.28 -34.00 -39.00
CA GLU A 187 28.72 -32.71 -38.47
C GLU A 187 27.94 -31.53 -39.08
N LEU A 188 27.68 -31.56 -40.40
CA LEU A 188 26.85 -30.55 -41.06
C LEU A 188 25.39 -30.60 -40.56
N ASP A 189 24.84 -31.79 -40.40
CA ASP A 189 23.47 -32.00 -39.93
C ASP A 189 23.30 -31.51 -38.48
N GLU A 190 24.30 -31.71 -37.62
CA GLU A 190 24.34 -31.15 -36.27
C GLU A 190 24.29 -29.61 -36.28
N LEU A 191 25.09 -28.97 -37.14
CA LEU A 191 25.10 -27.51 -37.29
C LEU A 191 23.77 -26.97 -37.84
N LEU A 192 23.09 -27.72 -38.72
CA LEU A 192 21.80 -27.35 -39.28
C LEU A 192 20.64 -27.58 -38.29
N ALA A 193 20.70 -28.64 -37.49
CA ALA A 193 19.73 -28.92 -36.44
C ALA A 193 19.79 -27.85 -35.33
N GLY A 194 20.98 -27.29 -35.08
CA GLY A 194 21.16 -26.18 -34.16
C GLY A 194 20.85 -26.56 -32.71
N VAL A 195 20.26 -25.62 -31.96
CA VAL A 195 19.93 -25.81 -30.55
C VAL A 195 18.65 -26.63 -30.40
N ARG A 196 18.67 -27.61 -29.51
CA ARG A 196 17.51 -28.49 -29.26
C ARG A 196 16.32 -27.69 -28.70
N SER A 197 15.10 -28.08 -29.08
CA SER A 197 13.87 -27.38 -28.68
C SER A 197 13.68 -27.35 -27.16
N GLU A 198 14.06 -28.41 -26.46
CA GLU A 198 13.95 -28.49 -24.99
C GLU A 198 14.84 -27.44 -24.31
N GLN A 199 16.00 -27.12 -24.89
CA GLN A 199 16.88 -26.08 -24.36
C GLN A 199 16.29 -24.69 -24.58
N ILE A 200 15.66 -24.46 -25.74
CA ILE A 200 14.96 -23.20 -26.04
C ILE A 200 13.78 -23.01 -25.09
N GLU A 201 13.00 -24.06 -24.82
CA GLU A 201 11.89 -24.05 -23.87
C GLU A 201 12.36 -23.82 -22.43
N ALA A 202 13.42 -24.50 -22.00
CA ALA A 202 14.01 -24.27 -20.68
C ALA A 202 14.46 -22.81 -20.51
N GLN A 203 15.06 -22.21 -21.55
CA GLN A 203 15.46 -20.80 -21.52
C GLN A 203 14.25 -19.85 -21.51
N LYS A 204 13.16 -20.18 -22.22
CA LYS A 204 11.90 -19.40 -22.15
C LYS A 204 11.29 -19.45 -20.75
N SER A 205 11.23 -20.62 -20.13
CA SER A 205 10.77 -20.79 -18.75
C SER A 205 11.60 -19.96 -17.75
N LEU A 206 12.90 -19.82 -18.00
CA LEU A 206 13.76 -18.95 -17.19
C LEU A 206 13.38 -17.47 -17.34
N ILE A 207 13.05 -17.00 -18.54
CA ILE A 207 12.56 -15.64 -18.78
C ILE A 207 11.23 -15.40 -18.06
N GLU A 208 10.31 -16.37 -18.11
CA GLU A 208 9.03 -16.32 -17.39
C GLU A 208 9.23 -16.26 -15.86
N GLN A 209 10.23 -16.98 -15.33
CA GLN A 209 10.61 -16.88 -13.92
C GLN A 209 11.05 -15.46 -13.55
N TYR A 210 11.87 -14.82 -14.39
CA TYR A 210 12.25 -13.42 -14.16
C TYR A 210 11.04 -12.48 -14.25
N ASP A 211 10.10 -12.73 -15.15
CA ASP A 211 8.86 -11.95 -15.24
C ASP A 211 8.01 -12.07 -13.98
N ALA A 212 7.87 -13.26 -13.42
CA ALA A 212 7.18 -13.46 -12.14
C ALA A 212 7.88 -12.72 -10.98
N LYS A 213 9.21 -12.75 -10.94
CA LYS A 213 10.01 -12.00 -9.95
C LYS A 213 9.82 -10.49 -10.10
N ILE A 214 9.87 -9.97 -11.33
CA ILE A 214 9.62 -8.54 -11.62
C ILE A 214 8.20 -8.14 -11.21
N ALA A 215 7.20 -8.96 -11.55
CA ALA A 215 5.81 -8.70 -11.15
C ALA A 215 5.67 -8.64 -9.62
N THR A 216 6.39 -9.49 -8.89
CA THR A 216 6.42 -9.46 -7.42
C THR A 216 6.98 -8.14 -6.89
N ILE A 217 8.13 -7.67 -7.40
CA ILE A 217 8.70 -6.37 -7.00
C ILE A 217 7.77 -5.21 -7.39
N GLN A 218 7.12 -5.28 -8.55
CA GLN A 218 6.14 -4.25 -8.95
C GLN A 218 4.94 -4.20 -8.01
N LEU A 219 4.48 -5.34 -7.50
CA LEU A 219 3.43 -5.38 -6.47
C LEU A 219 3.91 -4.76 -5.16
N GLN A 220 5.14 -5.05 -4.76
CA GLN A 220 5.77 -4.44 -3.58
C GLN A 220 5.86 -2.92 -3.71
N LEU A 221 6.33 -2.41 -4.85
CA LEU A 221 6.36 -0.98 -5.17
C LEU A 221 4.98 -0.33 -5.12
N LYS A 222 3.94 -1.01 -5.64
CA LYS A 222 2.55 -0.51 -5.54
C LYS A 222 2.06 -0.44 -4.09
N LYS A 223 2.52 -1.36 -3.23
CA LYS A 223 2.19 -1.42 -1.80
C LYS A 223 3.00 -0.44 -0.94
N THR A 224 4.13 0.05 -1.44
CA THR A 224 4.89 1.16 -0.84
C THR A 224 4.03 2.43 -0.70
N PHE A 225 3.00 2.57 -1.54
CA PHE A 225 1.96 3.58 -1.39
C PHE A 225 0.84 3.06 -0.50
N SER A 226 0.74 3.52 0.76
CA SER A 226 -0.44 3.25 1.57
C SER A 226 -1.61 4.10 1.05
N LYS A 227 -2.49 3.46 0.28
CA LYS A 227 -3.75 4.03 -0.18
C LYS A 227 -4.86 3.62 0.79
N LEU A 228 -5.78 4.54 1.09
CA LEU A 228 -6.98 4.18 1.87
C LEU A 228 -7.76 3.05 1.15
N PRO A 229 -8.21 2.00 1.86
CA PRO A 229 -9.25 1.15 1.34
C PRO A 229 -10.50 1.99 1.03
N LEU A 230 -11.32 1.50 0.11
CA LEU A 230 -12.47 2.25 -0.44
C LEU A 230 -13.46 2.62 0.68
N VAL A 231 -13.38 3.85 1.20
CA VAL A 231 -14.38 4.40 2.11
C VAL A 231 -15.00 5.65 1.48
N GLN A 232 -16.30 5.57 1.19
CA GLN A 232 -17.09 6.57 0.43
C GLN A 232 -17.27 7.94 1.12
N ARG A 233 -16.57 8.26 2.22
CA ARG A 233 -16.82 9.50 2.96
C ARG A 233 -15.59 10.04 3.67
N SER A 234 -15.46 11.37 3.63
CA SER A 234 -14.39 12.15 4.26
C SER A 234 -14.25 11.79 5.74
N LEU A 235 -13.02 11.52 6.14
CA LEU A 235 -12.67 10.78 7.32
C LEU A 235 -11.56 11.59 8.01
N ALA A 236 -11.77 12.03 9.25
CA ALA A 236 -10.81 12.87 9.98
C ALA A 236 -9.76 11.97 10.64
N ALA A 237 -8.52 12.05 10.21
CA ALA A 237 -7.45 11.23 10.76
C ALA A 237 -6.85 11.79 12.05
N TYR A 238 -6.38 10.91 12.93
CA TYR A 238 -5.54 11.25 14.08
C TYR A 238 -4.23 10.47 13.97
N LEU A 239 -3.12 11.19 14.11
CA LEU A 239 -1.73 10.70 14.03
C LEU A 239 -1.09 10.87 15.41
N THR A 240 -0.60 9.80 16.02
CA THR A 240 0.30 9.94 17.16
C THR A 240 1.73 10.09 16.62
N ARG A 241 2.32 11.30 16.72
CA ARG A 241 3.74 11.53 16.37
C ARG A 241 4.63 10.87 17.41
N GLU A 242 5.23 9.73 17.06
CA GLU A 242 6.49 9.30 17.69
C GLU A 242 7.65 9.64 16.74
N PRO A 243 8.64 10.42 17.19
CA PRO A 243 9.77 10.79 16.35
C PRO A 243 10.67 9.56 16.15
N SER A 244 10.89 9.22 14.88
CA SER A 244 11.93 8.32 14.36
C SER A 244 12.05 6.96 15.06
N TYR A 245 11.71 5.85 14.41
CA TYR A 245 12.54 4.63 14.32
C TYR A 245 11.89 3.66 13.34
N LEU A 246 12.73 2.84 12.72
CA LEU A 246 12.42 1.80 11.73
C LEU A 246 11.08 1.10 11.99
N LEU A 247 10.14 1.23 11.06
CA LEU A 247 8.88 0.47 11.11
C LEU A 247 9.19 -0.96 10.64
N GLY A 248 9.36 -1.87 11.59
CA GLY A 248 9.39 -3.31 11.33
C GLY A 248 8.05 -3.81 10.81
N SER A 249 8.00 -5.03 10.26
CA SER A 249 6.80 -5.54 9.55
C SER A 249 5.57 -5.80 10.44
N GLN A 250 5.61 -5.36 11.70
CA GLN A 250 4.51 -5.38 12.67
C GLN A 250 4.37 -4.04 13.43
N SER A 251 5.14 -3.01 13.08
CA SER A 251 5.06 -1.69 13.69
C SER A 251 3.87 -0.94 13.10
N CYS A 252 2.75 -0.92 13.84
CA CYS A 252 1.58 -0.13 13.46
C CYS A 252 1.90 1.36 13.65
N VAL A 253 1.96 2.13 12.55
CA VAL A 253 1.74 3.58 12.65
C VAL A 253 0.26 3.75 12.92
N TRP A 254 -0.11 4.16 14.12
CA TRP A 254 -1.51 4.29 14.50
C TRP A 254 -2.17 5.46 13.77
N TRP A 255 -2.98 5.17 12.76
CA TRP A 255 -3.94 6.10 12.20
C TRP A 255 -5.31 5.81 12.77
N LYS A 256 -5.85 6.73 13.59
CA LYS A 256 -7.20 6.59 14.14
C LYS A 256 -8.13 7.56 13.42
N ILE A 257 -8.90 7.05 12.47
CA ILE A 257 -9.73 7.89 11.62
C ILE A 257 -11.17 7.93 12.14
N LYS A 258 -11.72 9.13 12.38
CA LYS A 258 -13.07 9.37 12.91
C LYS A 258 -14.01 9.97 11.84
N PRO A 259 -15.22 9.42 11.63
CA PRO A 259 -16.26 10.11 10.87
C PRO A 259 -16.92 11.20 11.72
N SER A 260 -17.14 12.38 11.14
CA SER A 260 -17.76 13.53 11.82
C SER A 260 -19.28 13.38 11.98
N LYS A 261 -19.73 12.74 13.06
CA LYS A 261 -21.08 12.96 13.61
C LYS A 261 -21.02 12.94 15.14
N PRO A 262 -21.60 13.92 15.85
CA PRO A 262 -21.72 13.83 17.31
C PRO A 262 -22.64 12.67 17.67
N ALA A 263 -22.12 11.71 18.44
CA ALA A 263 -22.94 10.73 19.14
C ALA A 263 -23.48 11.43 20.39
N SER A 264 -24.75 11.82 20.39
CA SER A 264 -25.42 12.29 21.59
C SER A 264 -25.77 11.09 22.48
N ALA A 265 -24.92 10.78 23.45
CA ALA A 265 -25.25 9.83 24.51
C ALA A 265 -26.10 10.56 25.57
N PHE A 266 -27.40 10.23 25.63
CA PHE A 266 -28.30 10.75 26.65
C PHE A 266 -28.17 9.90 27.93
N PRO A 267 -27.99 10.49 29.13
CA PRO A 267 -27.98 9.75 30.37
C PRO A 267 -29.35 9.11 30.63
N GLN A 268 -29.35 7.81 30.90
CA GLN A 268 -30.53 6.92 30.93
C GLN A 268 -31.49 7.16 32.11
N ALA A 269 -31.28 8.21 32.91
CA ALA A 269 -31.93 8.39 34.19
C ALA A 269 -33.23 9.21 34.17
N GLN A 270 -33.63 9.84 33.05
CA GLN A 270 -34.83 10.71 33.02
C GLN A 270 -35.57 10.75 31.68
N LEU A 271 -35.83 9.60 31.05
CA LEU A 271 -36.76 9.55 29.92
C LEU A 271 -38.14 9.05 30.37
N PRO A 272 -39.23 9.83 30.20
CA PRO A 272 -40.57 9.31 30.39
C PRO A 272 -40.84 8.18 29.39
N LYS A 273 -41.52 7.10 29.84
CA LYS A 273 -41.68 5.80 29.16
C LYS A 273 -42.31 5.83 27.75
N PHE A 274 -42.77 6.98 27.26
CA PHE A 274 -43.56 7.08 26.03
C PHE A 274 -42.73 7.29 24.76
N LEU A 275 -41.42 7.60 24.85
CA LEU A 275 -40.62 7.94 23.66
C LEU A 275 -39.96 6.74 22.94
N TRP A 276 -40.11 5.51 23.43
CA TRP A 276 -39.43 4.34 22.86
C TRP A 276 -40.07 3.79 21.57
N ALA A 277 -41.28 4.23 21.22
CA ALA A 277 -42.02 3.71 20.06
C ALA A 277 -41.58 4.31 18.70
N ALA A 278 -40.81 5.42 18.67
CA ALA A 278 -40.51 6.13 17.43
C ALA A 278 -39.09 5.89 16.85
N ILE A 279 -38.25 5.05 17.50
CA ILE A 279 -36.83 4.89 17.13
C ILE A 279 -36.50 3.45 16.65
N LYS A 280 -37.52 2.60 16.46
CA LYS A 280 -37.38 1.28 15.81
C LYS A 280 -38.22 1.18 14.52
N GLY A 281 -38.08 2.18 13.65
CA GLY A 281 -38.45 2.13 12.23
C GLY A 281 -37.22 2.41 11.40
#